data_AF-A0A8T4JK82-F1
#
_entry.id   AF-A0A8T4JK82-F1
#
_cell.length_a   1.000
_cell.length_b   1.000
_cell.length_c   1.000
_cell.angle_alpha   90.00
_cell.angle_beta   90.00
_cell.angle_gamma   90.00
#
_symmetry.space_group_name_H-M   'P 1'
#
loop_
_entity.id
_entity.type
_entity.pdbx_description
1 polymer ?
#
loop_
_entity_poly.entity_id
_entity_poly.type
_entity_poly.pdbx_seq_one_letter_code
_entity_poly.pdbx_strand_id
1 'polypeptide(L)'
;MLTAIAVNIGQFFIDFTIKYKVPLLFYLGIILLIYLIRKKLEWAAPLIGLYKTKVGINSMKYWSEKQGPFVRWLGLLGIGVGFTGMIFIVFTLLIGLFQIFDMEAAPTISPVIPGFAIPGLGMTIPLVAGWLALFVVIVVHEFSHGVVSKAHGIPIKSSGLMFFGPLLAAFVEPDEKKLQEAPDYVQYSMYAAGPFSNV
;
A
#
# COMPACT_ATOMS: atom_id res chain seq x y z
N MET A 1 15.32 -21.67 -37.71
CA MET A 1 14.48 -21.82 -36.49
C MET A 1 14.97 -20.90 -35.36
N LEU A 2 16.25 -20.92 -34.98
CA LEU A 2 16.83 -20.00 -33.98
C LEU A 2 16.75 -18.50 -34.36
N THR A 3 16.94 -18.16 -35.64
CA THR A 3 16.82 -16.78 -36.14
C THR A 3 15.38 -16.24 -36.09
N ALA A 4 14.37 -17.08 -36.36
CA ALA A 4 12.96 -16.70 -36.26
C ALA A 4 12.49 -16.50 -34.81
N ILE A 5 13.05 -17.27 -33.86
CA ILE A 5 12.79 -17.11 -32.41
C ILE A 5 13.45 -15.84 -31.88
N ALA A 6 14.68 -15.53 -32.29
CA ALA A 6 15.39 -14.31 -31.90
C ALA A 6 14.73 -13.02 -32.42
N VAL A 7 14.20 -13.04 -33.66
CA VAL A 7 13.41 -11.93 -34.23
C VAL A 7 12.13 -11.67 -33.42
N ASN A 8 11.51 -12.73 -32.90
CA ASN A 8 10.28 -12.62 -32.10
C ASN A 8 10.54 -11.99 -30.71
N ILE A 9 11.65 -12.37 -30.06
CA ILE A 9 12.04 -11.80 -28.75
C ILE A 9 12.48 -10.33 -28.91
N GLY A 10 13.30 -10.03 -29.92
CA GLY A 10 13.75 -8.65 -30.17
C GLY A 10 12.58 -7.72 -30.48
N GLN A 11 11.66 -8.14 -31.35
CA GLN A 11 10.46 -7.38 -31.68
C GLN A 11 9.55 -7.21 -30.46
N PHE A 12 9.39 -8.25 -29.64
CA PHE A 12 8.64 -8.16 -28.38
C PHE A 12 9.19 -7.07 -27.45
N PHE A 13 10.51 -6.99 -27.25
CA PHE A 13 11.12 -5.96 -26.40
C PHE A 13 10.96 -4.56 -26.99
N ILE A 14 11.05 -4.43 -28.32
CA ILE A 14 10.82 -3.15 -29.02
C ILE A 14 9.36 -2.71 -28.81
N ASP A 15 8.40 -3.58 -29.08
CA ASP A 15 6.97 -3.28 -28.94
C ASP A 15 6.59 -2.97 -27.49
N PHE A 16 7.15 -3.74 -26.53
CA PHE A 16 6.98 -3.48 -25.11
C PHE A 16 7.51 -2.09 -24.72
N THR A 17 8.73 -1.76 -25.17
CA THR A 17 9.37 -0.48 -24.84
C THR A 17 8.59 0.69 -25.45
N ILE A 18 8.13 0.56 -26.70
CA ILE A 18 7.33 1.59 -27.37
C ILE A 18 5.99 1.77 -26.65
N LYS A 19 5.33 0.66 -26.30
CA LYS A 19 4.03 0.66 -25.61
C LYS A 19 4.11 1.30 -24.22
N TYR A 20 5.14 0.96 -23.44
CA TYR A 20 5.27 1.40 -22.04
C TYR A 20 6.32 2.50 -21.82
N LYS A 21 6.74 3.23 -22.88
CA LYS A 21 7.76 4.29 -22.78
C LYS A 21 7.47 5.33 -21.69
N VAL A 22 6.22 5.77 -21.56
CA VAL A 22 5.83 6.81 -20.60
C VAL A 22 5.90 6.28 -19.16
N PRO A 23 5.26 5.15 -18.79
CA PRO A 23 5.48 4.50 -17.50
C PRO A 23 6.96 4.25 -17.20
N LEU A 24 7.72 3.69 -18.15
CA LEU A 24 9.14 3.39 -17.94
C LEU A 24 9.95 4.64 -17.58
N LEU A 25 9.77 5.75 -18.31
CA LEU A 25 10.43 7.01 -18.01
C LEU A 25 10.01 7.58 -16.65
N PHE A 26 8.72 7.47 -16.30
CA PHE A 26 8.21 7.91 -15.01
C PHE A 26 8.84 7.14 -13.84
N TYR A 27 8.86 5.81 -13.92
CA TYR A 27 9.45 4.96 -12.89
C TYR A 27 10.98 5.12 -12.81
N LEU A 28 11.67 5.32 -13.94
CA LEU A 28 13.09 5.70 -13.95
C LEU A 28 13.31 7.04 -13.25
N GLY A 29 12.42 8.02 -13.46
CA GLY A 29 12.44 9.30 -12.75
C GLY A 29 12.29 9.13 -11.23
N ILE A 30 11.40 8.26 -10.77
CA ILE A 30 11.27 7.93 -9.33
C ILE A 30 12.54 7.27 -8.80
N ILE A 31 13.10 6.29 -9.53
CA ILE A 31 14.34 5.63 -9.10
C ILE A 31 15.49 6.64 -8.99
N LEU A 32 15.61 7.56 -9.96
CA LEU A 32 16.58 8.63 -9.92
C LEU A 32 16.34 9.56 -8.72
N LEU A 33 15.08 9.95 -8.48
CA LEU A 33 14.71 10.76 -7.31
C LEU A 33 15.15 10.08 -6.01
N ILE A 34 14.81 8.80 -5.83
CA ILE A 34 15.20 7.99 -4.66
C ILE A 34 16.72 7.94 -4.54
N TYR A 35 17.44 7.72 -5.64
CA TYR A 35 18.91 7.72 -5.66
C TYR A 35 19.50 9.06 -5.22
N LEU A 36 18.89 10.19 -5.61
CA LEU A 36 19.33 11.53 -5.21
C LEU A 36 19.04 11.80 -3.72
N ILE A 37 17.88 11.37 -3.21
CA ILE A 37 17.51 11.57 -1.79
C ILE A 37 18.00 10.46 -0.85
N ARG A 38 18.68 9.43 -1.36
CA ARG A 38 19.08 8.22 -0.61
C ARG A 38 19.81 8.46 0.72
N LYS A 39 20.55 9.58 0.81
CA LYS A 39 21.28 9.99 2.03
C LYS A 39 20.36 10.54 3.12
N LYS A 40 19.14 10.95 2.78
CA LYS A 40 18.11 11.46 3.70
C LYS A 40 17.10 10.38 4.09
N LEU A 41 17.16 9.20 3.47
CA LEU A 41 16.26 8.08 3.77
C LEU A 41 16.86 7.21 4.87
N GLU A 42 16.03 6.86 5.85
CA GLU A 42 16.33 5.80 6.81
C GLU A 42 15.93 4.46 6.18
N TRP A 43 16.88 3.56 6.01
CA TRP A 43 16.64 2.26 5.36
C TRP A 43 16.18 1.26 6.40
N ALA A 44 14.90 0.88 6.35
CA ALA A 44 14.33 -0.15 7.21
C ALA A 44 14.59 -1.56 6.68
N ALA A 45 14.71 -1.70 5.35
CA ALA A 45 15.06 -2.93 4.64
C ALA A 45 15.76 -2.57 3.31
N PRO A 46 16.39 -3.52 2.60
CA PRO A 46 17.09 -3.22 1.33
C PRO A 46 16.26 -2.50 0.27
N LEU A 47 14.93 -2.70 0.29
CA LEU A 47 13.98 -2.07 -0.63
C LEU A 47 13.03 -1.05 0.03
N ILE A 48 13.15 -0.84 1.34
CA ILE A 48 12.26 0.05 2.12
C ILE A 48 13.05 1.23 2.63
N GLY A 49 12.83 2.40 2.03
CA GLY A 49 13.36 3.69 2.47
C GLY A 49 12.29 4.54 3.13
N LEU A 50 12.58 5.09 4.30
CA LEU A 50 11.67 5.96 5.06
C LEU A 50 12.18 7.39 5.04
N TYR A 51 11.33 8.30 4.59
CA TYR A 51 11.54 9.73 4.73
C TYR A 51 10.72 10.22 5.93
N LYS A 52 11.36 10.23 7.11
CA LYS A 52 10.72 10.58 8.37
C LYS A 52 10.48 12.09 8.50
N THR A 53 9.26 12.44 8.89
CA THR A 53 8.81 13.80 9.15
C THR A 53 7.88 13.82 10.37
N LYS A 54 7.25 14.96 10.63
CA LYS A 54 6.14 15.10 11.60
C LYS A 54 4.87 15.64 10.94
N VAL A 55 4.79 15.55 9.62
CA VAL A 55 3.68 16.10 8.84
C VAL A 55 2.41 15.33 9.15
N GLY A 56 1.31 16.04 9.40
CA GLY A 56 0.01 15.44 9.69
C GLY A 56 -0.20 14.98 11.14
N ILE A 57 0.85 14.90 11.99
CA ILE A 57 0.70 14.45 13.39
C ILE A 57 -0.25 15.35 14.18
N ASN A 58 -0.16 16.67 13.98
CA ASN A 58 -1.06 17.63 14.64
C ASN A 58 -2.51 17.48 14.15
N SER A 59 -2.71 17.20 12.86
CA SER A 59 -4.05 16.94 12.31
C SER A 59 -4.63 15.66 12.90
N MET A 60 -3.83 14.58 12.98
CA MET A 60 -4.27 13.32 13.58
C MET A 60 -4.66 13.50 15.05
N LYS A 61 -3.85 14.26 15.81
CA LYS A 61 -4.15 14.65 17.19
C LYS A 61 -5.47 15.43 17.28
N TYR A 62 -5.64 16.46 16.44
CA TYR A 62 -6.84 17.28 16.42
C TYR A 62 -8.11 16.45 16.21
N TRP A 63 -8.11 15.56 15.21
CA TRP A 63 -9.27 14.70 14.93
C TRP A 63 -9.52 13.66 16.01
N SER A 64 -8.45 13.10 16.58
CA SER A 64 -8.52 12.23 17.76
C SER A 64 -9.14 12.93 18.96
N GLU A 65 -8.79 14.18 19.24
CA GLU A 65 -9.34 14.92 20.38
C GLU A 65 -10.78 15.38 20.13
N LYS A 66 -11.08 15.83 18.91
CA LYS A 66 -12.40 16.32 18.53
C LYS A 66 -13.46 15.23 18.51
N GLN A 67 -13.12 14.04 18.02
CA GLN A 67 -14.06 12.94 17.78
C GLN A 67 -13.64 11.63 18.47
N GLY A 68 -12.85 11.71 19.54
CA GLY A 68 -12.22 10.55 20.19
C GLY A 68 -13.15 9.36 20.46
N PRO A 69 -14.34 9.54 21.08
CA PRO A 69 -15.28 8.44 21.30
C PRO A 69 -15.76 7.79 20.00
N PHE A 70 -16.06 8.59 18.98
CA PHE A 70 -16.51 8.10 17.67
C PHE A 70 -15.39 7.36 16.93
N VAL A 71 -14.15 7.88 16.96
CA VAL A 71 -12.98 7.21 16.38
C VAL A 71 -12.73 5.85 17.04
N ARG A 72 -12.80 5.77 18.38
CA ARG A 72 -12.64 4.50 19.10
C ARG A 72 -13.72 3.50 18.73
N TRP A 73 -14.96 3.97 18.60
CA TRP A 73 -16.08 3.13 18.17
C TRP A 73 -15.90 2.62 16.73
N LEU A 74 -15.49 3.48 15.80
CA LEU A 74 -15.14 3.09 14.43
C LEU A 74 -13.99 2.08 14.41
N GLY A 75 -12.98 2.28 15.25
CA GLY A 75 -11.87 1.35 15.39
C GLY A 75 -12.31 -0.04 15.85
N LEU A 76 -13.23 -0.11 16.82
CA LEU A 76 -13.84 -1.37 17.26
C LEU A 76 -14.71 -2.03 16.17
N LEU A 77 -15.48 -1.26 15.41
CA LEU A 77 -16.18 -1.78 14.23
C LEU A 77 -15.22 -2.32 13.17
N GLY A 78 -14.11 -1.60 12.97
CA GLY A 78 -13.03 -1.99 12.06
C GLY A 78 -12.48 -3.37 12.38
N ILE A 79 -12.42 -3.77 13.66
CA ILE A 79 -12.01 -5.12 14.05
C ILE A 79 -12.92 -6.17 13.40
N GLY A 80 -14.25 -6.00 13.54
CA GLY A 80 -15.24 -6.93 12.99
C GLY A 80 -15.19 -6.99 11.46
N VAL A 81 -15.11 -5.84 10.80
CA VAL A 81 -14.99 -5.75 9.34
C VAL A 81 -13.66 -6.35 8.86
N GLY A 82 -12.57 -6.09 9.58
CA GLY A 82 -11.24 -6.61 9.30
C GLY A 82 -11.20 -8.13 9.35
N PHE A 83 -11.69 -8.75 10.42
CA PHE A 83 -11.77 -10.22 10.51
C PHE A 83 -12.70 -10.82 9.44
N THR A 84 -13.82 -10.16 9.15
CA THR A 84 -14.72 -10.59 8.07
C THR A 84 -14.03 -10.55 6.72
N GLY A 85 -13.31 -9.46 6.42
CA GLY A 85 -12.51 -9.31 5.21
C GLY A 85 -11.38 -10.33 5.12
N MET A 86 -10.71 -10.64 6.23
CA MET A 86 -9.70 -11.71 6.28
C MET A 86 -10.31 -13.06 5.92
N ILE A 87 -11.46 -13.43 6.50
CA ILE A 87 -12.15 -14.68 6.17
C ILE A 87 -12.52 -14.71 4.69
N PHE A 88 -13.06 -13.61 4.15
CA PHE A 88 -13.43 -13.48 2.75
C PHE A 88 -12.22 -13.65 1.80
N ILE A 89 -11.10 -12.98 2.08
CA ILE A 89 -9.88 -13.07 1.26
C ILE A 89 -9.30 -14.48 1.32
N VAL A 90 -9.20 -15.09 2.51
CA VAL A 90 -8.70 -16.47 2.67
C VAL A 90 -9.60 -17.45 1.92
N PHE A 91 -10.92 -17.33 2.05
CA PHE A 91 -11.86 -18.17 1.31
C PHE A 91 -11.71 -18.02 -0.21
N THR A 92 -11.60 -16.79 -0.71
CA THR A 92 -11.39 -16.52 -2.14
C THR A 92 -10.06 -17.09 -2.64
N LEU A 93 -8.99 -16.97 -1.84
CA LEU A 93 -7.69 -17.57 -2.16
C LEU A 93 -7.74 -19.10 -2.18
N LEU A 94 -8.48 -19.73 -1.28
CA LEU A 94 -8.68 -21.18 -1.28
C LEU A 94 -9.42 -21.64 -2.54
N ILE A 95 -10.49 -20.94 -2.93
CA ILE A 95 -11.18 -21.22 -4.20
C ILE A 95 -10.20 -21.07 -5.38
N GLY A 96 -9.45 -19.96 -5.42
CA GLY A 96 -8.43 -19.72 -6.45
C GLY A 96 -7.38 -20.83 -6.53
N LEU A 97 -6.93 -21.35 -5.38
CA LEU A 97 -5.99 -22.46 -5.32
C LEU A 97 -6.55 -23.73 -5.98
N PHE A 98 -7.83 -24.06 -5.75
CA PHE A 98 -8.45 -25.22 -6.40
C PHE A 98 -8.62 -25.01 -7.90
N GLN A 99 -8.94 -23.79 -8.34
CA GLN A 99 -9.14 -23.47 -9.75
C GLN A 99 -7.84 -23.57 -10.59
N ILE A 100 -6.66 -23.44 -9.97
CA ILE A 100 -5.37 -23.64 -10.67
C ILE A 100 -5.28 -25.06 -11.26
N PHE A 101 -5.92 -26.06 -10.64
CA PHE A 101 -5.91 -27.44 -11.13
C PHE A 101 -6.82 -27.68 -12.33
N ASP A 102 -7.77 -26.76 -12.60
CA ASP A 102 -8.70 -26.81 -13.75
C ASP A 102 -8.18 -26.06 -15.00
N MET A 103 -6.90 -25.67 -15.01
CA MET A 103 -6.11 -25.11 -16.14
C MET A 103 -6.59 -23.81 -16.82
N GLU A 104 -7.67 -23.16 -16.38
CA GLU A 104 -8.13 -21.86 -16.95
C GLU A 104 -8.42 -20.75 -15.91
N ALA A 105 -7.77 -20.79 -14.75
CA ALA A 105 -8.00 -19.77 -13.71
C ALA A 105 -7.21 -18.47 -13.97
N ALA A 106 -7.94 -17.35 -14.08
CA ALA A 106 -7.33 -16.02 -13.93
C ALA A 106 -6.75 -15.86 -12.51
N PRO A 107 -5.65 -15.11 -12.34
CA PRO A 107 -5.07 -14.86 -11.01
C PRO A 107 -6.09 -14.19 -10.09
N THR A 108 -6.37 -14.80 -8.93
CA THR A 108 -7.30 -14.28 -7.91
C THR A 108 -6.86 -12.93 -7.35
N ILE A 109 -5.54 -12.70 -7.28
CA ILE A 109 -4.93 -11.44 -6.87
C ILE A 109 -3.80 -11.13 -7.85
N SER A 110 -3.77 -9.91 -8.35
CA SER A 110 -2.67 -9.43 -9.19
C SER A 110 -2.10 -8.12 -8.64
N PRO A 111 -0.78 -7.93 -8.61
CA PRO A 111 -0.17 -6.64 -8.32
C PRO A 111 -0.68 -5.57 -9.31
N VAL A 112 -1.01 -4.40 -8.77
CA VAL A 112 -1.46 -3.26 -9.55
C VAL A 112 -0.35 -2.22 -9.58
N ILE A 113 0.19 -1.97 -10.77
CA ILE A 113 1.22 -0.95 -10.99
C ILE A 113 0.66 0.05 -12.01
N PRO A 114 0.35 1.29 -11.61
CA PRO A 114 -0.20 2.30 -12.53
C PRO A 114 0.64 2.45 -13.81
N GLY A 115 -0.01 2.48 -14.96
CA GLY A 115 0.65 2.57 -16.26
C GLY A 115 1.06 1.24 -16.89
N PHE A 116 0.97 0.12 -16.17
CA PHE A 116 1.17 -1.22 -16.72
C PHE A 116 -0.14 -2.00 -16.79
N ALA A 117 -0.23 -2.91 -17.76
CA ALA A 117 -1.38 -3.82 -17.87
C ALA A 117 -1.39 -4.78 -16.67
N ILE A 118 -2.56 -4.96 -16.05
CA ILE A 118 -2.75 -5.88 -14.95
C ILE A 118 -2.78 -7.31 -15.52
N PRO A 119 -1.86 -8.19 -15.09
CA PRO A 119 -1.89 -9.60 -15.46
C PRO A 119 -3.26 -10.24 -15.25
N GLY A 120 -3.77 -10.94 -16.27
CA GLY A 120 -5.03 -11.68 -16.19
C GLY A 120 -6.32 -10.87 -16.36
N LEU A 121 -6.29 -9.54 -16.28
CA LEU A 121 -7.49 -8.70 -16.41
C LEU A 121 -7.59 -7.93 -17.74
N GLY A 122 -6.51 -7.87 -18.52
CA GLY A 122 -6.48 -7.13 -19.80
C GLY A 122 -6.68 -5.61 -19.65
N MET A 123 -6.75 -5.10 -18.42
CA MET A 123 -6.97 -3.69 -18.09
C MET A 123 -5.66 -3.02 -17.69
N THR A 124 -5.51 -1.74 -18.05
CA THR A 124 -4.40 -0.89 -17.60
C THR A 124 -4.96 0.27 -16.81
N ILE A 125 -4.48 0.47 -15.58
CA ILE A 125 -4.82 1.68 -14.83
C ILE A 125 -4.02 2.85 -15.40
N PRO A 126 -4.67 3.98 -15.77
CA PRO A 126 -3.95 5.15 -16.26
C PRO A 126 -2.90 5.61 -15.25
N LEU A 127 -1.68 5.91 -15.71
CA LEU A 127 -0.54 6.21 -14.84
C LEU A 127 -0.85 7.30 -13.80
N VAL A 128 -1.26 8.49 -14.27
CA VAL A 128 -1.50 9.65 -13.38
C VAL A 128 -2.69 9.41 -12.46
N ALA A 129 -3.82 8.96 -13.00
CA ALA A 129 -5.02 8.70 -12.21
C ALA A 129 -4.79 7.58 -11.17
N GLY A 130 -4.08 6.53 -11.55
CA GLY A 130 -3.73 5.42 -10.67
C GLY A 130 -2.83 5.85 -9.51
N TRP A 131 -1.84 6.70 -9.78
CA TRP A 131 -0.99 7.26 -8.72
C TRP A 131 -1.73 8.24 -7.80
N LEU A 132 -2.62 9.06 -8.34
CA LEU A 132 -3.46 9.94 -7.52
C LEU A 132 -4.40 9.13 -6.63
N ALA A 133 -5.07 8.11 -7.17
CA ALA A 133 -5.92 7.22 -6.41
C ALA A 133 -5.13 6.49 -5.31
N LEU A 134 -3.97 5.91 -5.66
CA LEU A 134 -3.11 5.22 -4.71
C LEU A 134 -2.63 6.16 -3.59
N PHE A 135 -2.23 7.38 -3.92
CA PHE A 135 -1.83 8.38 -2.94
C PHE A 135 -2.95 8.70 -1.95
N VAL A 136 -4.16 8.96 -2.44
CA VAL A 136 -5.33 9.24 -1.58
C VAL A 136 -5.63 8.05 -0.67
N VAL A 137 -5.69 6.84 -1.22
CA VAL A 137 -5.97 5.61 -0.48
C VAL A 137 -4.94 5.38 0.63
N ILE A 138 -3.64 5.52 0.32
CA ILE A 138 -2.58 5.31 1.33
C ILE A 138 -2.58 6.43 2.38
N VAL A 139 -2.80 7.69 1.98
CA VAL A 139 -2.88 8.80 2.94
C VAL A 139 -4.02 8.59 3.92
N VAL A 140 -5.22 8.21 3.43
CA VAL A 140 -6.38 7.93 4.30
C VAL A 140 -6.12 6.72 5.19
N HIS A 141 -5.51 5.66 4.65
CA HIS A 141 -5.14 4.44 5.38
C HIS A 141 -4.23 4.75 6.58
N GLU A 142 -3.08 5.37 6.31
CA GLU A 142 -2.07 5.67 7.32
C GLU A 142 -2.52 6.76 8.30
N PHE A 143 -3.28 7.75 7.80
CA PHE A 143 -3.90 8.74 8.65
C PHE A 143 -4.86 8.11 9.65
N SER A 144 -5.63 7.10 9.24
CA SER A 144 -6.56 6.39 10.11
C SER A 144 -5.84 5.63 11.22
N HIS A 145 -4.73 4.94 10.91
CA HIS A 145 -3.86 4.32 11.91
C HIS A 145 -3.42 5.33 12.97
N GLY A 146 -2.98 6.52 12.54
CA GLY A 146 -2.53 7.56 13.46
C GLY A 146 -3.64 8.23 14.27
N VAL A 147 -4.81 8.49 13.68
CA VAL A 147 -5.97 9.04 14.42
C VAL A 147 -6.44 8.06 15.49
N VAL A 148 -6.58 6.76 15.14
CA VAL A 148 -6.98 5.72 16.10
C VAL A 148 -5.92 5.53 17.19
N SER A 149 -4.63 5.50 16.84
CA SER A 149 -3.53 5.45 17.82
C SER A 149 -3.62 6.58 18.84
N LYS A 150 -3.78 7.83 18.37
CA LYS A 150 -3.94 9.00 19.24
C LYS A 150 -5.21 8.93 20.08
N ALA A 151 -6.31 8.42 19.52
CA ALA A 151 -7.57 8.28 20.24
C ALA A 151 -7.42 7.31 21.42
N HIS A 152 -6.58 6.28 21.30
CA HIS A 152 -6.25 5.36 22.38
C HIS A 152 -5.07 5.80 23.26
N GLY A 153 -4.56 7.02 23.08
CA GLY A 153 -3.46 7.56 23.88
C GLY A 153 -2.08 7.02 23.50
N ILE A 154 -1.96 6.31 22.37
CA ILE A 154 -0.69 5.81 21.85
C ILE A 154 0.04 6.96 21.13
N PRO A 155 1.26 7.33 21.56
CA PRO A 155 2.04 8.36 20.89
C PRO A 155 2.43 7.95 19.46
N ILE A 156 2.65 8.95 18.60
CA ILE A 156 3.20 8.76 17.26
C ILE A 156 4.61 9.35 17.29
N LYS A 157 5.62 8.55 16.98
CA LYS A 157 7.04 8.94 16.95
C LYS A 157 7.34 9.76 15.70
N SER A 158 6.88 9.28 14.53
CA SER A 158 7.08 9.95 13.25
C SER A 158 5.97 9.64 12.25
N SER A 159 5.94 10.39 11.16
CA SER A 159 5.10 10.13 9.99
C SER A 159 5.82 10.60 8.75
N GLY A 160 5.46 10.15 7.56
CA GLY A 160 6.09 10.67 6.35
C GLY A 160 5.82 9.82 5.13
N LEU A 161 6.84 9.74 4.28
CA LEU A 161 6.77 8.96 3.04
C LEU A 161 7.60 7.69 3.17
N MET A 162 7.04 6.57 2.73
CA MET A 162 7.70 5.29 2.59
C MET A 162 7.89 4.99 1.10
N PHE A 163 9.08 4.52 0.75
CA PHE A 163 9.40 4.08 -0.61
C PHE A 163 9.64 2.57 -0.57
N PHE A 164 8.81 1.82 -1.31
CA PHE A 164 9.01 0.38 -1.55
C PHE A 164 9.46 0.17 -2.99
N GLY A 165 10.77 0.10 -3.21
CA GLY A 165 11.34 0.23 -4.55
C GLY A 165 10.88 1.55 -5.19
N PRO A 166 10.26 1.53 -6.38
CA PRO A 166 9.77 2.75 -7.01
C PRO A 166 8.31 3.09 -6.62
N LEU A 167 7.70 2.35 -5.68
CA LEU A 167 6.36 2.65 -5.17
C LEU A 167 6.45 3.63 -4.00
N LEU A 168 5.67 4.72 -4.08
CA LEU A 168 5.56 5.74 -3.04
C LEU A 168 4.32 5.49 -2.19
N ALA A 169 4.51 5.49 -0.88
CA ALA A 169 3.48 5.36 0.14
C ALA A 169 3.65 6.45 1.21
N ALA A 170 2.63 6.67 2.03
CA ALA A 170 2.76 7.36 3.30
C ALA A 170 3.05 6.31 4.40
N PHE A 171 3.48 6.76 5.58
CA PHE A 171 3.51 5.92 6.77
C PHE A 171 3.27 6.74 8.04
N VAL A 172 2.78 6.07 9.08
CA VAL A 172 2.73 6.56 10.46
C VAL A 172 3.44 5.56 11.37
N GLU A 173 4.26 6.04 12.31
CA GLU A 173 5.02 5.22 13.26
C GLU A 173 4.48 5.44 14.69
N PRO A 174 3.53 4.62 15.17
CA PRO A 174 3.09 4.62 16.56
C PRO A 174 4.22 4.14 17.48
N ASP A 175 4.14 4.46 18.77
CA ASP A 175 5.08 3.91 19.76
C ASP A 175 4.82 2.42 20.02
N GLU A 176 5.63 1.55 19.42
CA GLU A 176 5.42 0.10 19.47
C GLU A 176 5.42 -0.45 20.89
N LYS A 177 6.24 0.09 21.80
CA LYS A 177 6.30 -0.40 23.18
C LYS A 177 4.97 -0.15 23.90
N LYS A 178 4.44 1.06 23.76
CA LYS A 178 3.14 1.43 24.35
C LYS A 178 1.97 0.71 23.70
N LEU A 179 2.06 0.44 22.40
CA LEU A 179 1.06 -0.35 21.70
C LEU A 179 1.05 -1.80 22.22
N GLN A 180 2.21 -2.43 22.42
CA GLN A 180 2.32 -3.80 22.92
C GLN A 180 1.85 -3.93 24.38
N GLU A 181 2.00 -2.87 25.18
CA GLU A 181 1.49 -2.79 26.55
C GLU A 181 -0.02 -2.50 26.62
N ALA A 182 -0.64 -2.09 25.50
CA ALA A 182 -2.06 -1.76 25.46
C ALA A 182 -2.95 -3.02 25.41
N PRO A 183 -4.20 -2.95 25.88
CA PRO A 183 -5.14 -4.06 25.77
C PRO A 183 -5.34 -4.53 24.32
N ASP A 184 -5.62 -5.82 24.11
CA ASP A 184 -5.74 -6.43 22.78
C ASP A 184 -6.73 -5.71 21.85
N TYR A 185 -7.87 -5.27 22.38
CA TYR A 185 -8.86 -4.55 21.58
C TYR A 185 -8.33 -3.22 21.01
N VAL A 186 -7.38 -2.58 21.72
CA VAL A 186 -6.71 -1.36 21.23
C VAL A 186 -5.75 -1.70 20.10
N GLN A 187 -4.99 -2.79 20.26
CA GLN A 187 -4.07 -3.26 19.24
C GLN A 187 -4.83 -3.64 17.96
N TYR A 188 -5.87 -4.45 18.09
CA TYR A 188 -6.71 -4.87 16.96
C TYR A 188 -7.42 -3.68 16.31
N SER A 189 -7.96 -2.75 17.11
CA SER A 189 -8.58 -1.52 16.59
C SER A 189 -7.60 -0.70 15.77
N MET A 190 -6.34 -0.61 16.20
CA MET A 190 -5.31 0.10 15.45
C MET A 190 -4.95 -0.66 14.17
N TYR A 191 -4.68 -1.97 14.23
CA TYR A 191 -4.36 -2.77 13.03
C TYR A 191 -5.47 -2.77 11.97
N ALA A 192 -6.73 -2.70 12.40
CA ALA A 192 -7.87 -2.66 11.52
C ALA A 192 -8.18 -1.25 10.96
N ALA A 193 -7.64 -0.19 11.56
CA ALA A 193 -8.02 1.20 11.26
C ALA A 193 -7.76 1.58 9.78
N GLY A 194 -6.58 1.25 9.27
CA GLY A 194 -6.21 1.54 7.88
C GLY A 194 -7.04 0.75 6.86
N PRO A 195 -7.13 -0.59 6.95
CA PRO A 195 -7.96 -1.36 6.03
C PRO A 195 -9.43 -0.92 6.06
N PHE A 196 -9.98 -0.69 7.26
CA PHE A 196 -11.37 -0.29 7.44
C PHE A 196 -11.69 1.07 6.81
N SER A 197 -10.75 2.04 6.82
CA SER A 197 -10.99 3.36 6.21
C SER A 197 -10.97 3.36 4.68
N ASN A 198 -10.52 2.27 4.06
CA ASN A 198 -10.50 2.08 2.61
C ASN A 198 -11.68 1.25 2.10
N VAL A 199 -12.59 0.83 2.98
CA VAL A 199 -13.83 0.09 2.67
C VAL A 199 -15.00 1.07 2.74
#